data_AF-A0AA39NPX7-F1
#
_entry.id   AF-A0AA39NPX7-F1
#
_cell.length_a   1.000
_cell.length_b   1.000
_cell.length_c   1.000
_cell.angle_alpha   90.00
_cell.angle_beta   90.00
_cell.angle_gamma   90.00
#
_symmetry.space_group_name_H-M   'P 1'
#
loop_
_entity.id
_entity.type
_entity.pdbx_description
1 polymer ?
#
loop_
_entity_poly.entity_id
_entity_poly.type
_entity_poly.pdbx_seq_one_letter_code
_entity_poly.pdbx_strand_id
1 'polypeptide(L)' 'MTAHKSQGQTLSHAIIDFESCTGTEAPYVMASRVKSLKGLLVVRWFPKKKIQVRPSEDLRVENTCLRVFCEQT' A
#
# COMPACT_ATOMS: atom_id res chain seq x y z
N MET A 1 -14.48 -4.66 -4.69
CA MET A 1 -13.43 -5.49 -4.05
C MET A 1 -12.75 -4.64 -3.00
N THR A 2 -12.49 -5.15 -1.79
CA THR A 2 -11.76 -4.42 -0.74
C THR A 2 -10.26 -4.65 -0.84
N ALA A 3 -9.43 -3.79 -0.24
CA ALA A 3 -7.97 -3.95 -0.20
C ALA A 3 -7.58 -5.36 0.30
N HIS A 4 -8.17 -5.80 1.40
CA HIS A 4 -7.94 -7.14 1.96
C HIS A 4 -8.27 -8.27 0.97
N LYS A 5 -9.41 -8.20 0.25
CA LYS A 5 -9.78 -9.23 -0.72
C LYS A 5 -8.93 -9.22 -1.98
N SER A 6 -8.28 -8.09 -2.30
CA SER A 6 -7.36 -7.98 -3.43
C SER A 6 -5.95 -8.49 -3.14
N GLN A 7 -5.61 -8.75 -1.87
CA GLN A 7 -4.26 -9.15 -1.48
C GLN A 7 -3.81 -10.43 -2.19
N GLY A 8 -2.57 -10.42 -2.71
CA GLY A 8 -1.99 -11.54 -3.46
C GLY A 8 -2.44 -11.63 -4.92
N GLN A 9 -3.43 -10.84 -5.35
CA GLN A 9 -3.85 -10.81 -6.74
C GLN A 9 -2.95 -9.93 -7.60
N THR A 10 -2.94 -10.20 -8.91
CA THR A 10 -2.32 -9.35 -9.92
C THR A 10 -3.40 -8.95 -10.92
N LEU A 11 -3.60 -7.64 -11.09
CA LEU A 11 -4.64 -7.06 -11.94
C LEU A 11 -3.99 -6.33 -13.12
N SER A 12 -4.61 -6.44 -14.29
CA SER A 12 -4.18 -5.66 -15.46
C SER A 12 -4.61 -4.20 -15.33
N HIS A 13 -5.82 -3.98 -14.80
CA HIS A 13 -6.41 -2.65 -14.57
C HIS A 13 -7.10 -2.60 -13.20
N ALA A 14 -7.06 -1.45 -12.55
CA ALA A 14 -7.78 -1.19 -11.31
C ALA A 14 -8.27 0.26 -11.22
N ILE A 15 -9.45 0.41 -10.64
CA ILE A 15 -10.01 1.70 -10.25
C ILE A 15 -9.91 1.77 -8.72
N ILE A 16 -9.18 2.76 -8.20
CA ILE A 16 -8.84 2.86 -6.78
C ILE A 16 -9.34 4.18 -6.19
N ASP A 17 -9.94 4.10 -5.01
CA ASP A 17 -10.31 5.26 -4.20
C ASP A 17 -9.35 5.40 -3.00
N PHE A 18 -8.33 6.26 -3.17
CA PHE A 18 -7.36 6.54 -2.11
C PHE A 18 -7.92 7.45 -1.01
N GLU A 19 -8.98 8.21 -1.27
CA GLU A 19 -9.51 9.14 -0.27
C GLU A 19 -10.21 8.40 0.87
N SER A 20 -10.89 7.29 0.59
CA SER A 20 -11.55 6.48 1.62
C SER A 20 -10.58 5.59 2.42
N CYS A 21 -9.29 5.63 2.12
CA CYS A 21 -8.29 4.82 2.81
C CYS A 21 -7.90 5.38 4.18
N THR A 22 -7.57 4.47 5.08
CA THR A 22 -6.97 4.73 6.39
C THR A 22 -5.65 3.98 6.50
N GLY A 23 -4.63 4.64 7.06
CA GLY A 23 -3.29 4.05 7.21
C GLY A 23 -2.53 3.90 5.90
N THR A 24 -1.31 3.35 6.00
CA THR A 24 -0.37 3.21 4.86
C THR A 24 -0.57 1.92 4.07
N GLU A 25 -1.11 0.88 4.69
CA GLU A 25 -1.15 -0.47 4.12
C GLU A 25 -2.20 -0.62 3.03
N ALA A 26 -3.44 -0.18 3.27
CA ALA A 26 -4.52 -0.28 2.30
C ALA A 26 -4.19 0.36 0.94
N PRO A 27 -3.71 1.64 0.86
CA PRO A 27 -3.38 2.24 -0.42
C PRO A 27 -2.23 1.49 -1.12
N TYR A 28 -1.24 1.01 -0.36
CA TYR A 28 -0.14 0.20 -0.90
C TYR A 28 -0.63 -1.14 -1.47
N VAL A 29 -1.46 -1.88 -0.73
CA VAL A 29 -2.01 -3.16 -1.17
C VAL A 29 -2.77 -2.98 -2.47
N MET A 30 -3.66 -1.97 -2.57
CA MET A 30 -4.44 -1.75 -3.79
C MET A 30 -3.57 -1.34 -4.97
N ALA A 31 -2.65 -0.38 -4.78
CA ALA A 31 -1.79 0.10 -5.87
C ALA A 31 -0.80 -0.96 -6.35
N SER A 32 -0.29 -1.81 -5.46
CA SER A 32 0.64 -2.89 -5.81
C SER A 32 -0.01 -4.05 -6.58
N ARG A 33 -1.34 -4.05 -6.76
CA ARG A 33 -2.00 -5.09 -7.57
C ARG A 33 -1.86 -4.82 -9.07
N VAL A 34 -1.66 -3.57 -9.49
CA VAL A 34 -1.52 -3.23 -10.91
C VAL A 34 -0.05 -3.23 -11.34
N LYS A 35 0.21 -3.69 -12.56
CA LYS A 35 1.58 -3.78 -13.12
C LYS A 35 2.12 -2.46 -13.67
N SER A 36 1.25 -1.47 -13.91
CA SER A 36 1.65 -0.19 -14.50
C SER A 36 0.69 0.92 -14.10
N LEU A 37 1.18 2.16 -14.12
CA LEU A 37 0.36 3.36 -13.89
C LEU A 37 -0.72 3.55 -14.98
N LYS A 38 -0.49 3.06 -16.20
CA LYS A 38 -1.50 3.10 -17.27
C LYS A 38 -2.73 2.24 -16.94
N GLY A 39 -2.55 1.18 -16.16
CA GLY A 39 -3.64 0.33 -15.67
C GLY A 39 -4.34 0.88 -14.43
N LEU A 40 -3.94 2.05 -13.92
CA LEU A 40 -4.48 2.63 -12.70
C LEU A 40 -5.37 3.83 -13.01
N LEU A 41 -6.62 3.79 -12.56
CA LEU A 41 -7.50 4.94 -12.51
C LEU A 41 -7.78 5.31 -11.04
N VAL A 42 -7.62 6.58 -10.71
CA VAL A 42 -7.97 7.11 -9.39
C VAL A 42 -9.36 7.75 -9.47
N VAL A 43 -10.29 7.32 -8.61
CA VAL A 43 -11.70 7.75 -8.65
C VAL A 43 -11.86 9.25 -8.41
N ARG A 44 -11.07 9.80 -7.48
CA ARG A 44 -11.14 11.20 -7.05
C ARG A 44 -9.80 11.69 -6.56
N TRP A 45 -9.63 13.01 -6.58
CA TRP A 45 -8.46 13.63 -5.96
C TRP A 45 -8.34 13.22 -4.48
N PHE A 46 -7.10 13.03 -4.03
CA PHE A 46 -6.78 12.73 -2.65
C PHE A 46 -5.53 13.53 -2.24
N PRO A 47 -5.42 13.98 -0.97
CA PRO A 47 -4.25 14.68 -0.50
C PRO A 47 -3.09 13.69 -0.31
N LYS A 48 -1.86 14.14 -0.59
CA LYS A 48 -0.63 13.34 -0.50
C LYS A 48 -0.48 12.59 0.83
N LYS A 49 -0.98 13.18 1.92
CA LYS A 49 -1.02 12.57 3.26
C LYS A 49 -1.73 11.21 3.31
N LYS A 50 -2.62 10.88 2.37
CA LYS A 50 -3.31 9.57 2.31
C LYS A 50 -2.38 8.42 1.93
N ILE A 51 -1.31 8.70 1.19
CA ILE A 51 -0.33 7.70 0.74
C ILE A 51 1.03 7.87 1.43
N GLN A 52 1.21 8.96 2.17
CA GLN A 52 2.41 9.25 2.99
C GLN A 52 2.07 9.21 4.48
N VAL A 53 1.36 8.17 4.90
CA VAL A 53 1.08 7.94 6.32
C VAL A 53 2.26 7.17 6.93
N ARG A 54 2.53 7.41 8.21
CA ARG A 54 3.51 6.63 8.97
C ARG A 54 3.00 5.18 9.11
N PRO A 55 3.82 4.15 8.84
CA PRO A 55 3.46 2.76 9.13
C PRO A 55 3.13 2.58 10.61
N SER A 56 2.37 1.52 10.93
CA SER A 56 2.04 1.14 12.31
C SER A 56 3.30 0.95 13.16
N GLU A 57 3.16 1.06 14.49
CA GLU A 57 4.29 0.85 15.41
C GLU A 57 4.86 -0.57 15.24
N ASP A 58 3.98 -1.57 15.15
CA ASP A 58 4.36 -2.97 14.99
C ASP A 58 5.24 -3.19 13.75
N LEU A 59 4.83 -2.67 12.58
CA LEU A 59 5.63 -2.76 11.35
C LEU A 59 6.97 -2.02 11.46
N ARG A 60 7.05 -0.96 12.27
CA ARG A 60 8.30 -0.22 12.48
C ARG A 60 9.24 -0.96 13.41
N VAL A 61 8.72 -1.58 14.46
CA VAL A 61 9.47 -2.46 15.35
C VAL A 61 10.01 -3.64 14.55
N GLU A 62 9.17 -4.30 13.76
CA GLU A 62 9.55 -5.42 12.90
C GLU A 62 10.65 -5.02 11.89
N ASN A 63 10.48 -3.91 11.16
CA ASN A 63 11.50 -3.40 10.24
C ASN A 63 12.83 -3.08 10.95
N THR A 64 12.77 -2.61 12.19
CA THR A 64 13.98 -2.35 12.99
C THR A 64 14.69 -3.67 13.34
N CYS A 65 13.94 -4.69 13.76
CA CYS A 65 14.46 -6.02 14.02
C CYS A 65 15.10 -6.65 12.77
N LEU A 66 14.42 -6.58 11.61
CA LEU A 66 14.93 -7.11 10.35
C LEU A 66 16.25 -6.44 9.92
N ARG A 67 16.35 -5.11 10.09
CA ARG A 67 17.59 -4.39 9.78
C ARG A 67 18.77 -4.88 10.60
N VAL A 68 18.58 -5.06 11.92
CA VAL A 68 19.63 -5.57 12.81
C VAL A 68 20.05 -6.98 12.41
N PHE A 69 19.11 -7.82 11.98
CA PHE A 69 19.42 -9.18 11.53
C PHE A 69 20.25 -9.20 10.25
N CYS A 70 19.91 -8.37 9.26
CA CYS A 70 20.68 -8.26 8.01
C CYS A 70 22.10 -7.70 8.21
N GLU A 71 22.35 -6.91 9.24
CA GLU A 71 23.70 -6.40 9.56
C GLU A 71 24.60 -7.46 10.22
N GLN A 72 24.05 -8.59 10.64
CA GLN A 72 24.78 -9.69 11.30
C GLN A 72 25.08 -10.88 10.37
N THR A 73 24.67 -10.83 9.10
CA THR A 73 24.89 -11.86 8.08
C THR A 73 25.74 -11.33 6.93
#